data_AF-A0AAP0P9H1-F1
#
_entry.id   AF-A0AAP0P9H1-F1
#
_cell.length_a   1.000
_cell.length_b   1.000
_cell.length_c   1.000
_cell.angle_alpha   90.00
_cell.angle_beta   90.00
_cell.angle_gamma   90.00
#
_symmetry.space_group_name_H-M   'P 1'
#
loop_
_entity.id
_entity.type
_entity.pdbx_description
1 polymer ?
#
loop_
_entity_poly.entity_id
_entity_poly.type
_entity_poly.pdbx_seq_one_letter_code
_entity_poly.pdbx_strand_id
1 'polypeptide(L)'
;MGLTGFRASSSSKDEQFTKSERKFEKKLHFYSKVRETVASLSAKKTITKKSKLRSRQKKLKAYDLSSLNELLPEIKESQQAAVLDVKLNCKSRQKLIEKEGNRLKAVLSNPAFRSDPFAALHQHLQNTQPILSDKKPVKSSTNRKKNKSKKSKALPGDQAMDTQ
;
A
#
# COMPACT_ATOMS: atom_id res chain seq x y z
N MET A 1 -26.86 4.29 50.90
CA MET A 1 -26.39 4.41 49.50
C MET A 1 -24.92 4.81 49.57
N GLY A 2 -23.89 4.05 49.21
CA GLY A 2 -23.76 2.70 48.67
C GLY A 2 -22.46 2.08 49.20
N LEU A 3 -22.42 0.75 49.14
CA LEU A 3 -21.46 -0.13 49.79
C LEU A 3 -20.02 0.07 49.29
N THR A 4 -19.10 -0.04 50.22
CA THR A 4 -17.65 -0.12 50.01
C THR A 4 -17.33 -1.19 48.96
N GLY A 5 -16.52 -0.80 47.98
CA GLY A 5 -16.04 -1.71 46.95
C GLY A 5 -15.15 -2.79 47.56
N PHE A 6 -15.74 -3.96 47.83
CA PHE A 6 -14.99 -5.19 48.02
C PHE A 6 -14.24 -5.50 46.72
N ARG A 7 -12.99 -5.05 46.64
CA ARG A 7 -12.04 -5.54 45.66
C ARG A 7 -11.74 -6.99 46.04
N ALA A 8 -12.34 -7.92 45.32
CA ALA A 8 -12.03 -9.34 45.43
C ALA A 8 -10.52 -9.54 45.15
N SER A 9 -9.74 -9.71 46.22
CA SER A 9 -8.39 -10.24 46.15
C SER A 9 -8.49 -11.75 45.95
N SER A 10 -8.67 -12.17 44.70
CA SER A 10 -8.47 -13.56 44.32
C SER A 10 -6.98 -13.90 44.44
N SER A 11 -6.69 -15.04 45.09
CA SER A 11 -5.43 -15.78 45.17
C SER A 11 -4.46 -15.49 46.32
N SER A 12 -4.93 -15.68 47.56
CA SER A 12 -4.11 -16.17 48.68
C SER A 12 -3.81 -17.67 48.54
N LYS A 13 -3.14 -18.08 47.44
CA LYS A 13 -2.56 -19.42 47.24
C LYS A 13 -1.25 -19.43 46.43
N ASP A 14 -0.65 -18.27 46.15
CA ASP A 14 0.70 -18.18 45.57
C ASP A 14 1.71 -17.94 46.69
N GLU A 15 1.75 -18.86 47.66
CA GLU A 15 2.82 -18.94 48.66
C GLU A 15 4.14 -19.28 47.94
N GLN A 16 5.04 -18.31 47.90
CA GLN A 16 6.50 -18.46 47.76
C GLN A 16 7.12 -18.80 46.40
N PHE A 17 6.45 -18.57 45.29
CA PHE A 17 7.15 -18.70 44.00
C PHE A 17 8.08 -17.51 43.74
N THR A 18 9.38 -17.80 43.76
CA THR A 18 10.41 -16.85 43.34
C THR A 18 10.09 -16.30 41.94
N LYS A 19 10.55 -15.08 41.64
CA LYS A 19 10.35 -14.47 40.32
C LYS A 19 10.86 -15.37 39.17
N SER A 20 11.85 -16.22 39.43
CA SER A 20 12.35 -17.25 38.51
C SER A 20 11.34 -18.37 38.27
N GLU A 21 10.69 -18.88 39.31
CA GLU A 21 9.72 -19.98 39.17
C GLU A 21 8.49 -19.54 38.38
N ARG A 22 8.00 -18.32 38.64
CA ARG A 22 6.92 -17.74 37.82
C ARG A 22 7.30 -17.56 36.34
N LYS A 23 8.58 -17.32 36.03
CA LYS A 23 9.07 -17.26 34.64
C LYS A 23 9.15 -18.65 34.03
N PHE A 24 9.52 -19.66 34.81
CA PHE A 24 9.58 -21.05 34.38
C PHE A 24 8.18 -21.60 34.07
N GLU A 25 7.21 -21.38 34.96
CA GLU A 25 5.82 -21.77 34.76
C GLU A 25 5.20 -21.12 33.51
N LYS A 26 5.47 -19.83 33.29
CA LYS A 26 5.06 -19.14 32.05
C LYS A 26 5.64 -19.77 30.80
N LYS A 27 6.90 -20.21 30.84
CA LYS A 27 7.55 -20.93 29.73
C LYS A 27 6.88 -22.29 29.51
N LEU A 28 6.60 -23.05 30.56
CA LEU A 28 5.91 -24.33 30.46
C LEU A 28 4.51 -24.18 29.85
N HIS A 29 3.73 -23.21 30.35
CA HIS A 29 2.41 -22.90 29.81
C HIS A 29 2.49 -22.52 28.32
N PHE A 30 3.48 -21.71 27.93
CA PHE A 30 3.71 -21.37 26.52
C PHE A 30 3.99 -22.62 25.66
N TYR A 31 4.92 -23.49 26.09
CA TYR A 31 5.25 -24.70 25.34
C TYR A 31 4.07 -25.68 25.25
N SER A 32 3.29 -25.82 26.32
CA SER A 32 2.07 -26.62 26.33
C SER A 32 1.08 -26.12 25.28
N LYS A 33 0.80 -24.81 25.27
CA LYS A 33 -0.12 -24.17 24.31
C LYS A 33 0.37 -24.30 22.87
N VAL A 34 1.67 -24.14 22.62
CA VAL A 34 2.24 -24.35 21.28
C VAL A 34 2.05 -25.80 20.83
N ARG A 35 2.31 -26.79 21.70
CA ARG A 35 2.09 -28.21 21.35
C ARG A 35 0.61 -28.52 21.06
N GLU A 36 -0.29 -28.01 21.88
CA GLU A 36 -1.74 -28.18 21.70
C GLU A 36 -2.24 -27.58 20.38
N THR A 37 -1.80 -26.35 20.06
CA THR A 37 -2.19 -25.69 18.81
C THR A 37 -1.67 -26.45 17.58
N VAL A 38 -0.42 -26.93 17.59
CA VAL A 38 0.15 -27.75 16.51
C VAL A 38 -0.62 -29.05 16.32
N ALA A 39 -0.97 -29.74 17.42
CA ALA A 39 -1.78 -30.96 17.38
C ALA A 39 -3.19 -30.70 16.82
N SER A 40 -3.83 -29.60 17.21
CA SER A 40 -5.16 -29.23 16.69
C SER A 40 -5.13 -28.92 15.18
N LEU A 41 -4.06 -28.28 14.69
CA LEU A 41 -3.88 -27.96 13.28
C LEU A 41 -3.58 -29.20 12.44
N SER A 42 -2.79 -30.15 12.95
CA SER A 42 -2.51 -31.40 12.24
C SER A 42 -3.75 -32.29 12.12
N ALA A 43 -4.57 -32.38 13.19
CA ALA A 43 -5.85 -33.10 13.17
C ALA A 43 -6.85 -32.50 12.16
N LYS A 44 -6.95 -31.17 12.07
CA LYS A 44 -7.80 -30.52 11.05
C LYS A 44 -7.33 -30.80 9.62
N LYS A 45 -6.01 -30.86 9.39
CA LYS A 45 -5.42 -31.16 8.07
C LYS A 45 -5.65 -32.59 7.59
N THR A 46 -5.85 -33.57 8.47
CA THR A 46 -6.16 -34.96 8.07
C THR A 46 -7.64 -35.13 7.74
N ILE A 47 -8.54 -34.39 8.39
CA ILE A 47 -10.00 -34.48 8.19
C ILE A 47 -10.45 -33.81 6.88
N THR A 48 -9.81 -32.73 6.44
CA THR A 48 -10.22 -31.98 5.24
C THR A 48 -9.78 -32.59 3.90
N LYS A 49 -8.99 -33.67 3.90
CA LYS A 49 -8.51 -34.31 2.66
C LYS A 49 -9.54 -35.20 1.96
N LYS A 50 -10.77 -35.35 2.48
CA LYS A 50 -11.88 -35.99 1.74
C LYS A 50 -12.46 -35.01 0.71
N SER A 51 -11.69 -34.79 -0.35
CA SER A 51 -12.03 -34.00 -1.53
C SER A 51 -13.29 -34.55 -2.23
N LYS A 52 -14.40 -33.82 -2.15
CA LYS A 52 -15.55 -33.99 -3.05
C LYS A 52 -15.31 -33.18 -4.33
N LEU A 53 -14.41 -33.65 -5.18
CA LEU A 53 -14.32 -33.20 -6.57
C LEU A 53 -15.15 -34.15 -7.43
N ARG A 54 -16.47 -33.92 -7.54
CA ARG A 54 -17.27 -34.64 -8.55
C ARG A 54 -18.37 -33.75 -9.15
N SER A 55 -18.31 -33.66 -10.48
CA SER A 55 -19.48 -33.67 -11.37
C SER A 55 -20.15 -32.37 -11.80
N ARG A 56 -19.42 -31.28 -12.07
CA ARG A 56 -19.96 -30.19 -12.91
C ARG A 56 -18.95 -29.60 -13.90
N GLN A 57 -18.39 -30.44 -14.78
CA GLN A 57 -17.90 -29.95 -16.07
C GLN A 57 -19.13 -29.71 -16.97
N LYS A 58 -19.90 -28.66 -16.70
CA LYS A 58 -20.88 -28.16 -17.66
C LYS A 58 -20.10 -27.64 -18.86
N LYS A 59 -20.44 -28.11 -20.06
CA LYS A 59 -19.91 -27.64 -21.35
C LYS A 59 -20.22 -26.14 -21.47
N LEU A 60 -19.28 -25.30 -21.05
CA LEU A 60 -19.32 -23.89 -21.39
C LEU A 60 -19.17 -23.82 -22.90
N LYS A 61 -20.22 -23.38 -23.59
CA LYS A 61 -20.11 -22.88 -24.96
C LYS A 61 -19.27 -21.62 -24.85
N ALA A 62 -17.96 -21.76 -25.03
CA ALA A 62 -17.12 -20.59 -25.23
C ALA A 62 -17.56 -20.01 -26.58
N TYR A 63 -18.34 -18.94 -26.53
CA TYR A 63 -18.54 -18.11 -27.70
C TYR A 63 -17.16 -17.62 -28.11
N ASP A 64 -16.83 -17.79 -29.39
CA ASP A 64 -15.60 -17.20 -29.91
C ASP A 64 -15.79 -15.67 -29.88
N LEU A 65 -15.00 -15.01 -29.02
CA LEU A 65 -15.02 -13.56 -28.85
C LEU A 65 -13.98 -12.87 -29.75
N SER A 66 -13.38 -13.60 -30.69
CA SER A 66 -12.42 -13.06 -31.66
C SER A 66 -12.95 -11.84 -32.42
N SER A 67 -14.25 -11.80 -32.72
CA SER A 67 -14.89 -10.65 -33.37
C SER A 67 -14.87 -9.36 -32.54
N LEU A 68 -14.67 -9.43 -31.21
CA LEU A 68 -14.53 -8.24 -30.37
C LEU A 68 -13.17 -7.56 -30.56
N ASN A 69 -12.14 -8.30 -31.00
CA ASN A 69 -10.81 -7.72 -31.25
C ASN A 69 -10.81 -6.79 -32.47
N GLU A 70 -11.72 -6.97 -33.42
CA GLU A 70 -11.85 -6.09 -34.60
C GLU A 70 -12.53 -4.75 -34.26
N LEU A 71 -13.37 -4.73 -33.22
CA LEU A 71 -14.12 -3.55 -32.81
C LEU A 71 -13.37 -2.71 -31.77
N LEU A 72 -12.45 -3.31 -31.03
CA LEU A 72 -11.64 -2.62 -30.05
C LEU A 72 -10.38 -2.07 -30.73
N PRO A 73 -9.93 -0.85 -30.39
CA PRO A 73 -8.60 -0.42 -30.74
C PRO A 73 -7.60 -1.49 -30.28
N GLU A 74 -6.63 -1.83 -31.13
CA GLU A 74 -5.57 -2.80 -30.83
C GLU A 74 -4.63 -2.18 -29.77
N ILE A 75 -5.11 -2.13 -28.52
CA ILE A 75 -4.35 -1.70 -27.36
C ILE A 75 -3.38 -2.84 -27.14
N LYS A 76 -2.18 -2.76 -27.76
CA LYS A 76 -1.02 -3.58 -27.38
C LYS A 76 -1.00 -3.56 -25.88
N GLU A 77 -1.26 -4.70 -25.25
CA GLU A 77 -1.44 -4.85 -23.81
C GLU A 77 -0.33 -4.05 -23.15
N SER A 78 -0.64 -2.82 -22.74
CA SER A 78 0.39 -1.91 -22.27
C SER A 78 0.77 -2.53 -20.97
N GLN A 79 1.94 -3.16 -20.95
CA GLN A 79 2.56 -3.87 -19.82
C GLN A 79 1.81 -3.49 -18.56
N GLN A 80 0.82 -4.30 -18.17
CA GLN A 80 0.01 -4.03 -16.99
C GLN A 80 1.02 -3.70 -15.92
N ALA A 81 1.09 -2.41 -15.52
CA ALA A 81 2.19 -1.91 -14.71
C ALA A 81 2.27 -2.89 -13.56
N ALA A 82 3.34 -3.70 -13.55
CA ALA A 82 3.34 -4.97 -12.84
C ALA A 82 2.74 -4.70 -11.47
N VAL A 83 1.70 -5.44 -11.08
CA VAL A 83 1.08 -5.28 -9.77
C VAL A 83 2.18 -5.65 -8.79
N LEU A 84 3.00 -4.66 -8.46
CA LEU A 84 4.09 -4.80 -7.54
C LEU A 84 3.34 -5.01 -6.25
N ASP A 85 3.40 -6.24 -5.72
CA ASP A 85 3.04 -6.55 -4.35
C ASP A 85 4.00 -5.78 -3.42
N VAL A 86 3.88 -4.45 -3.43
CA VAL A 86 4.63 -3.55 -2.59
C VAL A 86 4.02 -3.73 -1.22
N LYS A 87 4.69 -4.54 -0.40
CA LYS A 87 4.34 -4.70 1.01
C LYS A 87 4.36 -3.33 1.70
N LEU A 88 3.18 -2.72 1.80
CA LEU A 88 3.03 -1.38 2.38
C LEU A 88 3.22 -1.45 3.89
N ASN A 89 4.32 -0.87 4.38
CA ASN A 89 4.57 -0.67 5.81
C ASN A 89 3.74 0.50 6.37
N CYS A 90 3.65 0.63 7.70
CA CYS A 90 2.85 1.67 8.34
C CYS A 90 3.24 3.09 7.91
N LYS A 91 4.55 3.38 7.81
CA LYS A 91 5.05 4.70 7.38
C LYS A 91 4.74 4.98 5.90
N SER A 92 4.85 3.97 5.03
CA SER A 92 4.53 4.12 3.61
C SER A 92 3.03 4.32 3.41
N ARG A 93 2.18 3.68 4.22
CA ARG A 93 0.73 3.92 4.23
C ARG A 93 0.39 5.35 4.64
N GLN A 94 0.99 5.86 5.71
CA GLN A 94 0.77 7.26 6.13
C GLN A 94 1.16 8.25 5.02
N LYS A 95 2.34 8.08 4.43
CA LYS A 95 2.77 8.92 3.29
C LYS A 95 1.86 8.80 2.08
N LEU A 96 1.33 7.61 1.80
CA LEU A 96 0.37 7.41 0.71
C LEU A 96 -0.94 8.17 1.00
N ILE A 97 -1.46 8.07 2.22
CA ILE A 97 -2.66 8.80 2.64
C ILE A 97 -2.46 10.31 2.53
N GLU A 98 -1.32 10.84 2.98
CA GLU A 98 -1.00 12.27 2.85
C GLU A 98 -0.95 12.71 1.39
N LYS A 99 -0.30 11.92 0.52
CA LYS A 99 -0.20 12.20 -0.91
C LYS A 99 -1.57 12.22 -1.59
N GLU A 100 -2.37 11.17 -1.38
CA GLU A 100 -3.70 11.08 -1.97
C GLU A 100 -4.66 12.13 -1.40
N GLY A 101 -4.56 12.43 -0.10
CA GLY A 101 -5.31 13.51 0.54
C GLY A 101 -4.99 14.88 -0.08
N ASN A 102 -3.72 15.17 -0.33
CA ASN A 102 -3.30 16.41 -0.99
C ASN A 102 -3.78 16.48 -2.45
N ARG A 103 -3.73 15.37 -3.19
CA ARG A 103 -4.27 15.27 -4.56
C ARG A 103 -5.76 15.55 -4.59
N LEU A 104 -6.53 14.94 -3.69
CA LEU A 104 -7.97 15.16 -3.59
C LEU A 104 -8.29 16.62 -3.25
N LYS A 105 -7.58 17.20 -2.28
CA LYS A 105 -7.73 18.63 -1.96
C LYS A 105 -7.46 19.53 -3.17
N ALA A 106 -6.44 19.21 -3.96
CA ALA A 106 -6.13 19.97 -5.17
C ALA A 106 -7.29 19.91 -6.19
N VAL A 107 -7.84 18.73 -6.44
CA VAL A 107 -9.01 18.55 -7.34
C VAL A 107 -10.22 19.35 -6.83
N LEU A 108 -10.54 19.26 -5.53
CA LEU A 108 -11.66 19.98 -4.94
C LEU A 108 -11.45 21.52 -4.87
N SER A 109 -10.20 21.97 -4.86
CA SER A 109 -9.86 23.39 -4.90
C SER A 109 -9.92 24.00 -6.31
N ASN A 110 -9.92 23.16 -7.36
CA ASN A 110 -9.91 23.62 -8.73
C ASN A 110 -11.27 24.21 -9.14
N PRO A 111 -11.33 25.48 -9.59
CA PRO A 111 -12.59 26.12 -9.98
C PRO A 111 -13.27 25.43 -11.17
N ALA A 112 -12.51 24.94 -12.15
CA ALA A 112 -13.08 24.24 -13.31
C ALA A 112 -13.81 22.95 -12.89
N PHE A 113 -13.27 22.24 -11.90
CA PHE A 113 -13.88 21.02 -11.37
C PHE A 113 -15.14 21.32 -10.54
N ARG A 114 -15.22 22.49 -9.90
CA ARG A 114 -16.42 22.93 -9.16
C ARG A 114 -17.57 23.32 -10.07
N SER A 115 -17.27 23.94 -11.22
CA SER A 115 -18.29 24.35 -12.18
C SER A 115 -18.79 23.19 -13.03
N ASP A 116 -17.88 22.39 -13.59
CA ASP A 116 -18.22 21.21 -14.40
C ASP A 116 -17.19 20.09 -14.18
N PRO A 117 -17.49 19.10 -13.33
CA PRO A 117 -16.56 18.03 -13.02
C PRO A 117 -16.28 17.14 -14.25
N PHE A 118 -17.24 16.97 -15.17
CA PHE A 118 -17.08 16.09 -16.32
C PHE A 118 -16.18 16.73 -17.37
N ALA A 119 -16.38 18.01 -17.69
CA ALA A 119 -15.50 18.73 -18.61
C ALA A 119 -14.07 18.84 -18.05
N ALA A 120 -13.92 19.14 -16.75
CA ALA A 120 -12.61 19.21 -16.11
C ALA A 120 -11.86 17.87 -16.14
N LEU A 121 -12.57 16.75 -15.93
CA LEU A 121 -11.99 15.41 -16.07
C LEU A 121 -11.58 15.13 -17.52
N HIS A 122 -12.43 15.46 -18.49
CA HIS A 122 -12.12 15.27 -19.90
C HIS A 122 -10.84 16.03 -20.31
N GLN A 123 -10.75 17.30 -19.94
CA GLN A 123 -9.58 18.14 -20.18
C GLN A 123 -8.33 17.58 -19.47
N HIS A 124 -8.47 17.14 -18.22
CA HIS A 124 -7.37 16.54 -17.47
C HIS A 124 -6.85 15.28 -18.16
N LEU A 125 -7.75 14.39 -18.60
CA LEU A 125 -7.38 13.19 -19.33
C LEU A 125 -6.67 13.55 -20.63
N GLN A 126 -7.21 14.46 -21.44
CA GLN A 126 -6.56 14.92 -22.68
C GLN A 126 -5.13 15.45 -22.43
N ASN A 127 -4.91 16.18 -21.34
CA ASN A 127 -3.62 16.78 -21.02
C ASN A 127 -2.60 15.80 -20.41
N THR A 128 -3.08 14.77 -19.70
CA THR A 128 -2.20 13.83 -18.96
C THR A 128 -2.01 12.50 -19.67
N GLN A 129 -2.76 12.24 -20.73
CA GLN A 129 -2.50 11.11 -21.62
C GLN A 129 -1.11 11.27 -22.22
N PRO A 130 -0.22 10.27 -22.08
CA PRO A 130 1.05 10.30 -22.78
C PRO A 130 0.75 10.33 -24.27
N ILE A 131 1.28 11.33 -24.97
CA ILE A 131 1.14 11.41 -26.43
C ILE A 131 1.79 10.15 -26.98
N LEU A 132 0.99 9.23 -27.51
CA LEU A 132 1.45 8.12 -28.35
C LEU A 132 1.91 8.71 -29.68
N SER A 133 2.96 9.53 -29.64
CA SER A 133 3.61 9.95 -30.86
C SER A 133 4.47 8.79 -31.34
N ASP A 134 4.08 8.16 -32.44
CA ASP A 134 4.95 7.30 -33.25
C ASP A 134 6.21 8.04 -33.77
N LYS A 135 6.32 9.34 -33.47
CA LYS A 135 7.52 10.12 -33.69
C LYS A 135 8.51 9.87 -32.56
N LYS A 136 9.52 9.07 -32.88
CA LYS A 136 10.76 8.89 -32.09
C LYS A 136 11.17 10.22 -31.44
N PRO A 137 11.49 10.25 -30.13
CA PRO A 137 12.07 11.44 -29.55
C PRO A 137 13.43 11.69 -30.22
N VAL A 138 13.54 12.81 -30.92
CA VAL A 138 14.83 13.33 -31.36
C VAL A 138 15.62 13.66 -30.10
N LYS A 139 16.56 12.78 -29.74
CA LYS A 139 17.52 13.04 -28.67
C LYS A 139 18.40 14.21 -29.12
N SER A 140 18.10 15.43 -28.67
CA SER A 140 19.08 16.50 -28.68
C SER A 140 20.11 16.21 -27.59
N SER A 141 21.22 15.62 -27.98
CA SER A 141 22.37 15.36 -27.12
C SER A 141 23.10 16.67 -26.79
N THR A 142 22.62 17.42 -25.80
CA THR A 142 23.41 18.52 -25.24
C THR A 142 24.30 17.96 -24.14
N ASN A 143 25.48 17.47 -24.57
CA ASN A 143 26.61 17.16 -23.69
C ASN A 143 26.93 18.38 -22.81
N ARG A 144 26.52 18.39 -21.55
CA ARG A 144 27.09 19.30 -20.55
C ARG A 144 28.10 18.54 -19.70
N LYS A 145 29.37 18.70 -20.10
CA LYS A 145 30.58 18.27 -19.38
C LYS A 145 30.48 18.62 -17.90
N LYS A 146 30.73 17.63 -17.04
CA LYS A 146 31.09 17.82 -15.63
C LYS A 146 32.37 18.64 -15.55
N ASN A 147 32.28 19.89 -15.11
CA ASN A 147 33.43 20.63 -14.60
C ASN A 147 33.37 20.66 -13.08
N LYS A 148 34.32 19.92 -12.48
CA LYS A 148 34.68 19.96 -11.08
C LYS A 148 35.55 21.19 -10.88
N SER A 149 34.99 22.29 -10.38
CA SER A 149 35.77 23.48 -10.02
C SER A 149 35.61 23.84 -8.55
N LYS A 150 36.76 24.17 -7.98
CA LYS A 150 37.11 24.36 -6.58
C LYS A 150 36.28 25.46 -5.89
N LYS A 151 36.04 25.20 -4.61
CA LYS A 151 35.74 26.13 -3.51
C LYS A 151 36.25 27.56 -3.76
N SER A 152 35.33 28.51 -3.95
CA SER A 152 35.57 29.93 -3.74
C SER A 152 34.70 30.39 -2.57
N LYS A 153 35.36 30.98 -1.56
CA LYS A 153 34.72 31.74 -0.47
C LYS A 153 34.11 32.99 -1.08
N ALA A 154 32.88 33.34 -0.70
CA ALA A 154 32.34 34.68 -0.88
C ALA A 154 31.81 35.17 0.48
N LEU A 155 32.31 36.33 0.88
CA LEU A 155 31.92 37.11 2.05
C LEU A 155 30.54 37.76 1.80
N PRO A 156 29.80 38.15 2.86
CA PRO A 156 28.47 38.71 2.74
C PRO A 156 28.55 40.16 2.28
N GLY A 157 27.70 40.54 1.33
CA GLY A 157 27.49 41.92 0.92
C GLY A 157 26.01 42.24 1.02
N ASP A 158 25.59 42.67 2.21
CA ASP A 158 24.36 43.43 2.40
C ASP A 158 24.62 44.85 1.89
N GLN A 159 23.83 45.34 0.94
CA GLN A 159 23.58 46.77 0.83
C GLN A 159 22.26 47.10 0.11
N ALA A 160 21.46 47.82 0.90
CA ALA A 160 20.30 48.66 0.65
C ALA A 160 20.02 49.13 -0.79
N MET A 161 18.74 49.17 -1.13
CA MET A 161 18.19 50.07 -2.14
C MET A 161 17.38 51.14 -1.40
N ASP A 162 17.88 52.38 -1.47
CA ASP A 162 17.19 53.58 -1.01
C ASP A 162 16.01 53.93 -1.93
N THR A 163 14.93 54.43 -1.32
CA THR A 163 13.81 55.09 -2.01
C THR A 163 13.73 56.53 -1.52
N GLN A 164 13.93 57.50 -2.42
CA GLN A 164 13.10 58.69 -2.66
C GLN A 164 13.70 59.55 -3.76
#